data_AF-A0A832GLT3-F1
#
_entry.id   AF-A0A832GLT3-F1
#
_cell.length_a   1.000
_cell.length_b   1.000
_cell.length_c   1.000
_cell.angle_alpha   90.00
_cell.angle_beta   90.00
_cell.angle_gamma   90.00
#
_symmetry.space_group_name_H-M   'P 1'
#
loop_
_entity.id
_entity.type
_entity.pdbx_description
1 polymer ?
#
loop_
_entity_poly.entity_id
_entity_poly.type
_entity_poly.pdbx_seq_one_letter_code
_entity_poly.pdbx_strand_id
1 'polypeptide(L)'
;MMGIDCTYEAALCKAMVAAGIKIPRTGAVLLTLADKDKAEGVQLARAFLAKGFQLLATRGTAAALQAAGLPVQVVPKIGEGSPNLLDYIKGKRVQLLINTPSPERRAEQQGLLIRRAAVESGVPCLTALDTAWALLRALDAETWQVHPIGQVRYAAVSPTAAPAVPQ
;
A
#
# COMPACT_ATOMS: atom_id res chain seq x y z
N MET A 1 13.21 6.78 10.34
CA MET A 1 13.76 7.80 9.41
C MET A 1 12.85 9.03 9.45
N MET A 2 13.39 10.23 9.20
CA MET A 2 12.62 11.48 9.18
C MET A 2 12.69 12.08 7.77
N GLY A 3 11.54 12.47 7.23
CA GLY A 3 11.45 13.25 6.00
C GLY A 3 10.97 14.65 6.34
N ILE A 4 11.70 15.67 5.86
CA ILE A 4 11.36 17.07 6.10
C ILE A 4 11.12 17.73 4.75
N ASP A 5 9.97 18.38 4.60
CA ASP A 5 9.60 19.17 3.44
C ASP A 5 8.54 20.21 3.85
N CYS A 6 8.24 21.16 2.97
CA CYS A 6 7.20 22.18 3.17
C CYS A 6 5.79 21.62 2.98
N THR A 7 5.65 20.47 2.30
CA THR A 7 4.37 19.76 2.13
C THR A 7 4.39 18.42 2.84
N TYR A 8 3.22 17.99 3.34
CA TYR A 8 3.10 16.73 4.05
C TYR A 8 3.40 15.54 3.13
N GLU A 9 2.92 15.59 1.90
CA GLU A 9 3.07 14.53 0.88
C GLU A 9 4.54 14.33 0.53
N ALA A 10 5.31 15.41 0.31
CA ALA A 10 6.73 15.31 0.01
C ALA A 10 7.55 14.85 1.23
N ALA A 11 7.24 15.35 2.43
CA ALA A 11 7.88 14.91 3.67
C ALA A 11 7.65 13.41 3.91
N LEU A 12 6.42 12.95 3.72
CA LEU A 12 6.04 11.54 3.84
C LEU A 12 6.73 10.68 2.79
N CYS A 13 6.76 11.14 1.53
CA CYS A 13 7.45 10.46 0.45
C CYS A 13 8.94 10.28 0.76
N LYS A 14 9.63 11.33 1.24
CA LYS A 14 11.03 11.23 1.70
C LYS A 14 11.19 10.23 2.84
N ALA A 15 10.29 10.27 3.83
CA ALA A 15 10.35 9.37 4.98
C ALA A 15 10.21 7.90 4.54
N MET A 16 9.31 7.60 3.61
CA MET A 16 9.11 6.26 3.05
C MET A 16 10.31 5.79 2.24
N VAL A 17 10.85 6.63 1.35
CA VAL A 17 12.05 6.30 0.56
C VAL A 17 13.24 6.05 1.50
N ALA A 18 13.42 6.89 2.51
CA ALA A 18 14.46 6.72 3.52
C ALA A 18 14.27 5.42 4.31
N ALA A 19 13.03 5.01 4.60
CA ALA A 19 12.72 3.72 5.22
C ALA A 19 12.97 2.50 4.30
N GLY A 20 13.48 2.70 3.07
CA GLY A 20 13.75 1.65 2.10
C GLY A 20 12.50 1.20 1.33
N ILE A 21 11.38 1.91 1.47
CA ILE A 21 10.16 1.59 0.72
C ILE A 21 10.30 2.14 -0.69
N LYS A 22 10.32 1.23 -1.67
CA LYS A 22 10.24 1.60 -3.08
C LYS A 22 8.80 2.00 -3.41
N ILE A 23 8.55 3.28 -3.61
CA ILE A 23 7.20 3.78 -3.94
C ILE A 23 6.90 3.47 -5.41
N PRO A 24 5.93 2.59 -5.71
CA PRO A 24 5.61 2.25 -7.09
C PRO A 24 4.77 3.37 -7.71
N ARG A 25 5.05 3.77 -8.95
CA ARG A 25 4.29 4.81 -9.67
C ARG A 25 3.24 4.23 -10.62
N THR A 26 3.43 2.99 -11.05
CA THR A 26 2.54 2.25 -11.94
C THR A 26 2.58 0.76 -11.61
N GLY A 27 1.68 -0.01 -12.24
CA GLY A 27 1.68 -1.47 -12.16
C GLY A 27 0.49 -2.00 -11.37
N ALA A 28 0.68 -3.13 -10.68
CA ALA A 28 -0.37 -3.83 -9.98
C ALA A 28 -0.16 -3.85 -8.45
N VAL A 29 -1.27 -3.62 -7.74
CA VAL A 29 -1.37 -3.73 -6.29
C VAL A 29 -2.08 -5.04 -5.96
N LEU A 30 -1.44 -5.86 -5.14
CA LEU A 30 -1.99 -7.11 -4.65
C LEU A 30 -2.58 -6.93 -3.25
N LEU A 31 -3.88 -7.20 -3.10
CA LEU A 31 -4.61 -7.07 -1.85
C LEU A 31 -4.98 -8.44 -1.26
N THR A 32 -4.63 -8.63 0.01
CA THR A 32 -5.05 -9.78 0.82
C THR A 32 -5.43 -9.28 2.21
N LEU A 33 -6.72 -9.02 2.39
CA LEU A 33 -7.27 -8.31 3.55
C LEU A 33 -8.05 -9.24 4.47
N ALA A 34 -7.93 -9.03 5.78
CA ALA A 34 -8.82 -9.60 6.78
C ALA A 34 -10.24 -9.03 6.62
N ASP A 35 -11.26 -9.79 7.06
CA ASP A 35 -12.67 -9.44 6.82
C ASP A 35 -13.06 -8.08 7.38
N LYS A 36 -12.58 -7.74 8.58
CA LYS A 36 -12.82 -6.43 9.23
C LYS A 36 -12.32 -5.24 8.41
N ASP A 37 -11.27 -5.44 7.62
CA ASP A 37 -10.59 -4.37 6.89
C ASP A 37 -11.13 -4.22 5.45
N LYS A 38 -12.03 -5.11 5.01
CA LYS A 38 -12.52 -5.12 3.62
C LYS A 38 -13.31 -3.87 3.25
N ALA A 39 -14.11 -3.34 4.18
CA ALA A 39 -14.94 -2.16 3.91
C ALA A 39 -14.07 -0.93 3.57
N GLU A 40 -13.05 -0.66 4.38
CA GLU A 40 -12.07 0.39 4.12
C GLU A 40 -11.18 0.05 2.91
N GLY A 41 -10.77 -1.22 2.81
CA GLY A 41 -9.96 -1.73 1.71
C GLY A 41 -10.58 -1.52 0.32
N VAL A 42 -11.91 -1.53 0.21
CA VAL A 42 -12.63 -1.18 -1.03
C VAL A 42 -12.40 0.28 -1.41
N GLN A 43 -12.45 1.20 -0.44
CA GLN A 43 -12.22 2.62 -0.68
C GLN A 43 -10.77 2.87 -1.12
N LEU A 44 -9.82 2.23 -0.43
CA LEU A 44 -8.40 2.29 -0.76
C LEU A 44 -8.13 1.73 -2.16
N ALA A 45 -8.71 0.58 -2.50
CA ALA A 45 -8.58 -0.03 -3.82
C ALA A 45 -9.13 0.86 -4.94
N ARG A 46 -10.26 1.55 -4.71
CA ARG A 46 -10.80 2.55 -5.64
C ARG A 46 -9.82 3.70 -5.86
N ALA A 47 -9.17 4.17 -4.80
CA ALA A 47 -8.16 5.23 -4.90
C ALA A 47 -6.93 4.77 -5.70
N PHE A 48 -6.47 3.54 -5.53
CA PHE A 48 -5.39 2.98 -6.36
C PHE A 48 -5.78 2.86 -7.84
N LEU A 49 -7.01 2.42 -8.14
CA LEU A 49 -7.53 2.40 -9.51
C LEU A 49 -7.56 3.80 -10.13
N ALA A 50 -8.00 4.81 -9.38
CA ALA A 50 -8.04 6.19 -9.83
C ALA A 50 -6.63 6.73 -10.17
N LYS A 51 -5.58 6.21 -9.53
CA LYS A 51 -4.18 6.50 -9.88
C LYS A 51 -3.60 5.58 -10.97
N GLY A 52 -4.43 4.77 -11.63
CA GLY A 52 -4.04 3.94 -12.77
C GLY A 52 -3.39 2.60 -12.42
N PHE A 53 -3.46 2.15 -11.17
CA PHE A 53 -2.98 0.82 -10.80
C PHE A 53 -3.98 -0.27 -11.19
N GLN A 54 -3.46 -1.45 -11.52
CA GLN A 54 -4.26 -2.66 -11.63
C GLN A 54 -4.46 -3.30 -10.26
N LEU A 55 -5.64 -3.87 -10.02
CA LEU A 55 -5.91 -4.59 -8.77
C LEU A 55 -5.80 -6.10 -8.97
N LEU A 56 -5.01 -6.73 -8.12
CA LEU A 56 -4.94 -8.17 -7.92
C LEU A 56 -5.42 -8.47 -6.51
N ALA A 57 -6.20 -9.52 -6.30
CA ALA A 57 -6.61 -9.87 -4.93
C ALA A 57 -6.88 -11.36 -4.74
N THR A 58 -6.71 -11.83 -3.51
CA THR A 58 -7.13 -13.21 -3.15
C THR A 58 -8.66 -13.32 -3.20
N ARG A 59 -9.19 -14.54 -3.40
CA ARG A 59 -10.62 -14.79 -3.66
C ARG A 59 -11.57 -14.02 -2.73
N GLY A 60 -11.35 -14.08 -1.42
CA GLY A 60 -12.22 -13.41 -0.44
C GLY A 60 -12.16 -11.88 -0.48
N THR A 61 -11.00 -11.31 -0.78
CA THR A 61 -10.84 -9.86 -0.97
C THR A 61 -11.39 -9.42 -2.33
N ALA A 62 -11.11 -10.18 -3.39
CA ALA A 62 -11.64 -9.92 -4.73
C ALA A 62 -13.17 -9.92 -4.75
N ALA A 63 -13.83 -10.85 -4.06
CA ALA A 63 -15.29 -10.89 -3.97
C ALA A 63 -15.87 -9.58 -3.39
N ALA A 64 -15.26 -9.03 -2.34
CA ALA A 64 -15.69 -7.76 -1.75
C ALA A 64 -15.47 -6.57 -2.70
N LEU A 65 -14.35 -6.55 -3.42
CA LEU A 65 -14.03 -5.52 -4.41
C LEU A 65 -14.99 -5.58 -5.61
N GLN A 66 -15.28 -6.78 -6.11
CA GLN A 66 -16.21 -7.01 -7.23
C GLN A 66 -17.64 -6.64 -6.84
N ALA A 67 -18.08 -6.97 -5.62
CA ALA A 67 -19.38 -6.56 -5.11
C ALA A 67 -19.54 -5.03 -5.07
N ALA A 68 -18.44 -4.29 -4.91
CA ALA A 68 -18.40 -2.83 -4.98
C ALA A 68 -18.19 -2.27 -6.42
N GLY A 69 -18.26 -3.13 -7.43
CA GLY A 69 -18.12 -2.77 -8.85
C GLY A 69 -16.68 -2.47 -9.29
N LEU A 70 -15.67 -2.87 -8.54
CA LEU A 70 -14.27 -2.59 -8.87
C LEU A 70 -13.68 -3.70 -9.77
N PRO A 71 -12.98 -3.35 -10.87
CA PRO A 71 -12.25 -4.32 -11.67
C PRO A 71 -11.06 -4.85 -10.87
N VAL A 72 -11.02 -6.17 -10.67
CA VAL A 72 -9.94 -6.85 -9.94
C VAL A 72 -9.73 -8.24 -10.52
N GLN A 73 -8.46 -8.61 -10.68
CA GLN A 73 -8.07 -9.95 -11.07
C GLN A 73 -7.90 -10.84 -9.83
N VAL A 74 -8.58 -11.98 -9.83
CA VAL A 74 -8.46 -12.97 -8.75
C VAL A 74 -7.13 -13.72 -8.87
N VAL A 75 -6.37 -13.77 -7.77
CA VAL A 75 -5.12 -14.53 -7.67
C VAL A 75 -5.29 -15.69 -6.68
N PRO A 76 -5.00 -16.94 -7.07
CA PRO A 76 -5.06 -18.09 -6.17
C PRO A 76 -4.07 -17.96 -5.00
N LYS A 77 -4.49 -18.39 -3.81
CA LYS A 77 -3.56 -18.54 -2.67
C LYS A 77 -2.61 -19.73 -2.89
N ILE A 78 -1.62 -19.85 -2.02
CA ILE A 78 -0.65 -20.95 -2.00
C ILE A 78 -1.40 -22.30 -1.94
N GLY A 79 -1.19 -23.14 -2.95
CA GLY A 79 -1.80 -24.48 -3.04
C GLY A 79 -3.17 -24.54 -3.72
N GLU A 80 -3.75 -23.41 -4.16
CA GLU A 80 -5.07 -23.39 -4.83
C GLU A 80 -4.99 -23.40 -6.37
N GLY A 81 -3.79 -23.37 -6.95
CA GLY A 81 -3.57 -23.37 -8.39
C GLY A 81 -2.21 -22.83 -8.79
N SER A 82 -1.96 -22.72 -10.10
CA SER A 82 -0.78 -22.08 -10.69
C SER A 82 -1.18 -21.27 -11.93
N PRO A 83 -0.66 -20.04 -12.13
CA PRO A 83 0.22 -19.30 -11.22
C PRO A 83 -0.54 -18.83 -9.96
N ASN A 84 0.07 -19.04 -8.78
CA ASN A 84 -0.43 -18.55 -7.49
C ASN A 84 0.26 -17.26 -7.07
N LEU A 85 -0.18 -16.70 -5.95
CA LEU A 85 0.29 -15.44 -5.41
C LEU A 85 1.83 -15.34 -5.27
N LEU A 86 2.53 -16.43 -4.93
CA LEU A 86 4.00 -16.42 -4.87
C LEU A 86 4.62 -16.26 -6.25
N ASP A 87 4.03 -16.86 -7.28
CA ASP A 87 4.50 -16.75 -8.67
C ASP A 87 4.33 -15.32 -9.18
N TYR A 88 3.23 -14.65 -8.81
CA TYR A 88 3.00 -13.23 -9.13
C TYR A 88 4.03 -12.32 -8.46
N ILE A 89 4.33 -12.55 -7.18
CA ILE A 89 5.33 -11.78 -6.43
C ILE A 89 6.73 -12.01 -6.99
N LYS A 90 7.17 -13.27 -7.09
CA LYS A 90 8.51 -13.63 -7.58
C LYS A 90 8.72 -13.25 -9.04
N GLY A 91 7.68 -13.34 -9.85
CA GLY A 91 7.66 -12.91 -11.25
C GLY A 91 7.60 -11.40 -11.44
N LYS A 92 7.65 -10.59 -10.35
CA LYS A 92 7.56 -9.12 -10.37
C LYS A 92 6.33 -8.58 -11.12
N ARG A 93 5.24 -9.35 -11.12
CA ARG A 93 3.93 -8.94 -11.67
C ARG A 93 3.15 -8.08 -10.69
N VAL A 94 3.69 -7.87 -9.49
CA VAL A 94 3.14 -7.08 -8.40
C VAL A 94 4.18 -6.05 -7.99
N GLN A 95 3.75 -4.79 -7.84
CA GLN A 95 4.61 -3.67 -7.43
C GLN A 95 4.36 -3.25 -5.98
N LEU A 96 3.22 -3.64 -5.40
CA LEU A 96 2.86 -3.39 -4.01
C LEU A 96 2.02 -4.54 -3.47
N LEU A 97 2.37 -5.04 -2.29
CA LEU A 97 1.54 -5.95 -1.51
C LEU A 97 0.91 -5.19 -0.34
N ILE A 98 -0.40 -5.28 -0.21
CA ILE A 98 -1.16 -4.83 0.97
C ILE A 98 -1.75 -6.08 1.63
N ASN A 99 -1.21 -6.45 2.79
CA ASN A 99 -1.64 -7.62 3.53
C ASN A 99 -1.96 -7.29 5.00
N THR A 100 -3.25 -7.16 5.33
CA THR A 100 -3.63 -7.01 6.73
C THR A 100 -3.67 -8.38 7.43
N PRO A 101 -3.12 -8.50 8.65
CA PRO A 101 -3.10 -9.75 9.40
C PRO A 101 -4.52 -10.17 9.81
N SER A 102 -4.77 -11.48 9.81
CA SER A 102 -6.06 -12.06 10.22
C SER A 102 -5.90 -12.80 11.55
N PRO A 103 -6.88 -12.74 12.47
CA PRO A 103 -6.83 -13.53 13.70
C PRO A 103 -6.95 -15.04 13.44
N GLU A 104 -7.44 -15.45 12.27
CA GLU A 104 -7.55 -16.86 11.90
C GLU A 104 -6.14 -17.46 11.68
N ARG A 105 -5.77 -18.45 12.50
CA ARG A 105 -4.44 -19.07 12.50
C ARG A 105 -3.97 -19.53 11.11
N ARG A 106 -4.84 -20.16 10.32
CA ARG A 106 -4.49 -20.66 8.99
C ARG A 106 -4.23 -19.53 8.00
N ALA A 107 -5.09 -18.50 8.02
CA ALA A 107 -4.91 -17.31 7.20
C ALA A 107 -3.62 -16.58 7.57
N GLU A 108 -3.28 -16.49 8.85
CA GLU A 108 -2.07 -15.82 9.32
C GLU A 108 -0.79 -16.59 8.95
N GLN A 109 -0.80 -17.93 9.04
CA GLN A 109 0.31 -18.76 8.56
C GLN A 109 0.58 -18.55 7.07
N GLN A 110 -0.48 -18.49 6.25
CA GLN A 110 -0.34 -18.17 4.83
C GLN A 110 0.13 -16.73 4.64
N GLY A 111 -0.43 -15.76 5.38
CA GLY A 111 -0.02 -14.36 5.35
C GLY A 111 1.47 -14.18 5.62
N LEU A 112 2.03 -14.90 6.60
CA LEU A 112 3.46 -14.88 6.90
C LEU A 112 4.32 -15.33 5.70
N LEU A 113 3.93 -16.42 5.03
CA LEU A 113 4.65 -16.90 3.83
C LEU A 113 4.61 -15.87 2.69
N ILE A 114 3.46 -15.23 2.51
CA ILE A 114 3.25 -14.22 1.49
C ILE A 114 4.12 -12.97 1.75
N ARG A 115 4.10 -12.46 2.99
CA ARG A 115 4.91 -11.31 3.40
C ARG A 115 6.39 -11.59 3.27
N ARG A 116 6.84 -12.80 3.68
CA ARG A 116 8.22 -13.24 3.50
C ARG A 116 8.64 -13.23 2.02
N ALA A 117 7.81 -13.80 1.14
CA ALA A 117 8.10 -13.82 -0.29
C ALA A 117 8.16 -12.41 -0.91
N ALA A 118 7.31 -11.48 -0.46
CA ALA A 118 7.35 -10.09 -0.91
C ALA A 118 8.67 -9.42 -0.52
N VAL A 119 9.08 -9.54 0.76
CA VAL A 119 10.35 -9.01 1.26
C VAL A 119 11.54 -9.61 0.49
N GLU A 120 11.59 -10.94 0.34
CA GLU A 120 12.65 -11.63 -0.40
C GLU A 120 12.71 -11.23 -1.88
N SER A 121 11.58 -10.82 -2.47
CA SER A 121 11.50 -10.39 -3.87
C SER A 121 11.68 -8.87 -4.05
N GLY A 122 11.89 -8.12 -2.96
CA GLY A 122 11.99 -6.65 -2.98
C GLY A 122 10.69 -5.94 -3.33
N VAL A 123 9.54 -6.60 -3.14
CA VAL A 123 8.21 -6.01 -3.31
C VAL A 123 7.80 -5.37 -1.97
N PRO A 124 7.52 -4.05 -1.94
CA PRO A 124 7.03 -3.39 -0.74
C PRO A 124 5.79 -4.11 -0.18
N CYS A 125 5.81 -4.38 1.11
CA CYS A 125 4.76 -5.08 1.83
C CYS A 125 4.23 -4.19 2.96
N LEU A 126 2.97 -3.77 2.84
CA LEU A 126 2.30 -2.96 3.85
C LEU A 126 1.28 -3.81 4.60
N THR A 127 1.30 -3.74 5.94
CA THR A 127 0.45 -4.56 6.81
C THR A 127 -0.68 -3.82 7.50
N ALA A 128 -0.78 -2.52 7.26
CA ALA A 128 -1.83 -1.64 7.78
C ALA A 128 -2.39 -0.77 6.64
N LEU A 129 -3.71 -0.56 6.65
CA LEU A 129 -4.37 0.26 5.63
C LEU A 129 -3.98 1.73 5.76
N ASP A 130 -3.81 2.25 6.97
CA ASP A 130 -3.32 3.62 7.22
C ASP A 130 -1.99 3.90 6.50
N THR A 131 -1.05 2.93 6.55
CA THR A 131 0.23 3.05 5.86
C THR A 131 0.05 3.02 4.34
N ALA A 132 -0.93 2.28 3.83
CA ALA A 132 -1.24 2.25 2.40
C ALA A 132 -1.89 3.56 1.92
N TRP A 133 -2.77 4.17 2.72
CA TRP A 133 -3.28 5.52 2.48
C TRP A 133 -2.16 6.56 2.49
N ALA A 134 -1.26 6.47 3.48
CA ALA A 134 -0.08 7.31 3.56
C ALA A 134 0.78 7.17 2.29
N LEU A 135 0.97 5.94 1.78
CA LEU A 135 1.71 5.71 0.53
C LEU A 135 0.98 6.35 -0.65
N LEU A 136 -0.35 6.23 -0.71
CA LEU A 136 -1.15 6.82 -1.77
C LEU A 136 -1.07 8.36 -1.78
N ARG A 137 -1.01 9.00 -0.61
CA ARG A 137 -0.74 10.44 -0.47
C ARG A 137 0.69 10.80 -0.88
N ALA A 138 1.67 9.96 -0.53
CA ALA A 138 3.05 10.15 -0.98
C ALA A 138 3.19 10.06 -2.51
N LEU A 139 2.29 9.35 -3.21
CA LEU A 139 2.27 9.34 -4.67
C LEU A 139 1.90 10.69 -5.29
N ASP A 140 1.20 11.54 -4.54
CA ASP A 140 0.85 12.90 -4.99
C ASP A 140 2.02 13.89 -4.85
N ALA A 141 3.14 13.46 -4.26
CA ALA A 141 4.37 14.23 -4.32
C ALA A 141 4.93 14.23 -5.76
N GLU A 142 4.74 15.35 -6.45
CA GLU A 142 5.22 15.59 -7.83
C GLU A 142 6.74 15.76 -7.88
N THR A 143 7.31 16.52 -6.93
CA THR A 143 8.75 16.74 -6.77
C THR A 143 9.07 17.03 -5.31
N TRP A 144 10.29 16.73 -4.87
CA TRP A 144 10.77 17.16 -3.56
C TRP A 144 12.17 17.74 -3.66
N GLN A 145 12.48 18.71 -2.81
CA GLN A 145 13.80 19.35 -2.79
C GLN A 145 14.67 18.76 -1.69
N VAL A 146 15.98 18.70 -1.93
CA VAL A 146 16.95 18.26 -0.91
C VAL A 146 17.70 19.50 -0.43
N HIS A 147 17.55 19.80 0.86
CA HIS A 147 18.24 20.91 1.52
C HIS A 147 19.08 20.36 2.68
N PRO A 148 20.32 20.86 2.88
CA PRO A 148 21.04 20.64 4.12
C PRO A 148 20.20 21.11 5.32
N ILE A 149 20.32 20.42 6.46
CA ILE A 149 19.47 20.70 7.63
C ILE A 149 19.53 22.17 8.08
N GLY A 150 20.69 22.84 7.95
CA GLY A 150 20.86 24.26 8.29
C GLY A 150 20.27 25.26 7.29
N GLN A 151 19.76 24.79 6.15
CA GLN A 151 19.16 25.61 5.08
C GLN A 151 17.64 25.40 4.95
N VAL A 152 17.06 24.49 5.73
CA VAL A 152 15.61 24.29 5.77
C VAL A 152 14.98 25.53 6.40
N ARG A 153 14.42 26.41 5.56
CA ARG A 153 13.63 27.55 6.03
C ARG A 153 12.20 27.09 6.24
N TYR A 154 11.81 26.94 7.51
CA TYR A 154 10.40 26.84 7.85
C TYR A 154 9.75 28.19 7.52
N ALA A 155 8.95 28.25 6.46
CA ALA A 155 7.94 29.29 6.39
C ALA A 155 7.05 29.10 7.63
N ALA A 156 6.74 30.18 8.35
CA ALA A 156 5.84 30.11 9.50
C ALA A 156 4.53 29.44 9.04
N VAL A 157 4.31 28.20 9.48
CA VAL A 157 3.07 27.49 9.19
C VAL A 157 2.00 28.23 9.99
N SER A 158 1.22 29.09 9.33
CA SER A 158 -0.04 29.54 9.92
C SER A 158 -0.84 28.29 10.27
N PRO A 159 -1.46 28.20 11.45
CA PRO A 159 -2.13 26.99 11.89
C PRO A 159 -3.34 26.72 10.97
N THR A 160 -3.12 25.92 9.93
CA THR A 160 -4.21 25.35 9.14
C THR A 160 -4.90 24.33 10.03
N ALA A 161 -6.21 24.49 10.20
CA ALA A 161 -7.02 23.65 11.07
C ALA A 161 -6.73 22.16 10.84
N ALA A 162 -6.51 21.44 11.94
CA ALA A 162 -6.27 20.00 11.91
C ALA A 162 -7.41 19.29 11.16
N PRO A 163 -7.12 18.30 10.28
CA PRO A 163 -8.17 17.48 9.69
C PRO A 163 -8.92 16.77 10.81
N ALA A 164 -10.25 16.95 10.84
CA ALA A 164 -11.11 16.33 11.85
C ALA A 164 -10.98 14.81 11.78
N VAL A 165 -10.58 14.21 12.90
CA VAL A 165 -10.63 12.76 13.09
C VAL A 165 -12.10 12.38 13.29
N PRO A 166 -12.72 11.52 12.46
CA PRO A 166 -14.09 11.08 12.70
C PRO A 166 -14.14 10.26 13.99
N GLN A 167 -15.14 10.57 14.83
CA GLN A 167 -15.44 9.86 16.09
C GLN A 167 -16.01 8.47 15.84
#